data_AF-A0A1B7JQF6-F1
#
_entry.id   AF-A0A1B7JQF6-F1
#
_cell.length_a   1.000
_cell.length_b   1.000
_cell.length_c   1.000
_cell.angle_alpha   90.00
_cell.angle_beta   90.00
_cell.angle_gamma   90.00
#
_symmetry.space_group_name_H-M   'P 1'
#
loop_
_entity.id
_entity.type
_entity.pdbx_description
1 polymer ?
#
loop_
_entity_poly.entity_id
_entity_poly.type
_entity_poly.pdbx_seq_one_letter_code
_entity_poly.pdbx_strand_id
1 'polypeptide(L)'
;MWCIGELELPYKRYDIGHQYGGTNTDEFYKLNPNRTVPVLQDGCNPPLWETGAILRYLANQYAKGYFWPDDLLARTEVDRWMEWSKLNIALTFTAPIFWRVARTPEELHDVEGIKLAIEQFENNLMIAEKVLASREYLASEHFSLADIQFGHVLYRYYDIDIKRRQLPYIEAYYIRLLNRPAYCKHVVISYEELQPKKLI
;
A
#
# COMPACT_ATOMS: atom_id res chain seq x y z
N MET A 1 -0.69 8.83 -0.02
CA MET A 1 -1.13 9.58 -1.22
C MET A 1 -2.48 9.12 -1.74
N TRP A 2 -2.73 7.83 -1.96
CA TRP A 2 -4.05 7.38 -2.45
C TRP A 2 -5.23 7.87 -1.59
N CYS A 3 -5.19 7.69 -0.27
CA CYS A 3 -6.22 8.23 0.64
C CYS A 3 -6.43 9.75 0.51
N ILE A 4 -5.36 10.53 0.39
CA ILE A 4 -5.43 11.99 0.16
C ILE A 4 -6.17 12.30 -1.15
N GLY A 5 -5.90 11.53 -2.20
CA GLY A 5 -6.57 11.69 -3.50
C GLY A 5 -8.05 11.30 -3.46
N GLU A 6 -8.42 10.23 -2.74
CA GLU A 6 -9.82 9.82 -2.56
C GLU A 6 -10.62 10.85 -1.75
N LEU A 7 -9.95 11.56 -0.84
CA LEU A 7 -10.55 12.63 -0.03
C LEU A 7 -10.45 14.01 -0.71
N GLU A 8 -9.89 14.07 -1.92
CA GLU A 8 -9.68 15.30 -2.70
C GLU A 8 -8.97 16.42 -1.92
N LEU A 9 -8.09 16.06 -0.97
CA LEU A 9 -7.44 17.03 -0.11
C LEU A 9 -6.33 17.76 -0.86
N PRO A 10 -6.17 19.08 -0.66
CA PRO A 10 -4.99 19.79 -1.14
C PRO A 10 -3.74 19.30 -0.42
N TYR A 11 -2.64 19.12 -1.14
CA TYR A 11 -1.38 18.68 -0.55
C TYR A 11 -0.16 19.28 -1.26
N LYS A 12 0.94 19.33 -0.51
CA LYS A 12 2.29 19.51 -1.06
C LYS A 12 3.09 18.26 -0.74
N ARG A 13 3.57 17.56 -1.78
CA ARG A 13 4.39 16.35 -1.64
C ARG A 13 5.87 16.73 -1.68
N TYR A 14 6.63 16.14 -0.78
CA TYR A 14 8.10 16.20 -0.78
C TYR A 14 8.62 14.78 -0.96
N ASP A 15 9.47 14.56 -1.96
CA ASP A 15 10.09 13.27 -2.20
C ASP A 15 11.37 13.14 -1.36
N ILE A 16 11.36 12.16 -0.45
CA ILE A 16 12.41 11.89 0.54
C ILE A 16 12.57 10.36 0.62
N GLY A 17 13.81 9.92 0.87
CA GLY A 17 14.17 8.52 0.99
C GLY A 17 14.68 7.91 -0.32
N HIS A 18 15.41 6.81 -0.19
CA HIS A 18 16.09 6.15 -1.31
C HIS A 18 16.95 7.15 -2.12
N GLN A 19 16.76 7.23 -3.44
CA GLN A 19 17.52 8.12 -4.32
C GLN A 19 17.38 9.62 -3.96
N TYR A 20 16.33 10.02 -3.26
CA TYR A 20 16.10 11.40 -2.82
C TYR A 20 16.85 11.75 -1.53
N GLY A 21 17.36 10.75 -0.79
CA GLY A 21 18.08 10.96 0.47
C GLY A 21 17.23 11.63 1.56
N GLY A 22 17.86 12.34 2.49
CA GLY A 22 17.19 13.23 3.46
C GLY A 22 16.70 12.59 4.76
N THR A 23 16.42 11.28 4.79
CA THR A 23 15.94 10.61 6.02
C THR A 23 16.96 10.57 7.16
N ASN A 24 18.25 10.67 6.83
CA ASN A 24 19.38 10.67 7.77
C ASN A 24 19.69 12.06 8.37
N THR A 25 18.95 13.12 8.02
CA THR A 25 19.16 14.49 8.52
C THR A 25 18.53 14.71 9.90
N ASP A 26 19.07 15.62 10.71
CA ASP A 26 18.50 15.94 12.02
C ASP A 26 17.15 16.65 11.90
N GLU A 27 16.92 17.36 10.79
CA GLU A 27 15.63 17.94 10.43
C GLU A 27 14.57 16.84 10.25
N PHE A 28 14.89 15.77 9.53
CA PHE A 28 13.95 14.66 9.35
C PHE A 28 13.74 13.85 10.64
N TYR A 29 14.76 13.73 11.50
CA TYR A 29 14.62 13.09 12.81
C TYR A 29 13.56 13.77 13.69
N LYS A 30 13.48 15.11 13.63
CA LYS A 30 12.44 15.89 14.34
C LYS A 30 11.03 15.60 13.82
N LEU A 31 10.90 15.15 12.57
CA LEU A 31 9.62 14.78 11.96
C LEU A 31 9.23 13.33 12.27
N ASN A 32 10.19 12.41 12.16
CA ASN A 32 10.00 11.00 12.49
C ASN A 32 11.32 10.42 13.03
N PRO A 33 11.37 10.04 14.33
CA PRO A 33 12.59 9.52 14.94
C PRO A 33 13.01 8.17 14.34
N ASN A 34 12.10 7.42 13.70
CA ASN A 34 12.41 6.19 12.98
C ASN A 34 13.15 6.44 11.66
N ARG A 35 13.22 7.69 11.20
CA ARG A 35 13.86 8.08 9.93
C ARG A 35 13.28 7.34 8.72
N THR A 36 11.98 7.10 8.74
CA THR A 36 11.24 6.43 7.65
C THR A 36 10.18 7.34 7.05
N VAL A 37 9.80 7.05 5.81
CA VAL A 37 8.59 7.61 5.16
C VAL A 37 7.46 6.59 5.23
N PRO A 38 6.17 7.02 5.22
CA PRO A 38 5.69 8.39 5.09
C PRO A 38 5.67 9.19 6.40
N VAL A 39 5.71 10.52 6.26
CA VAL A 39 5.35 11.50 7.30
C VAL A 39 4.25 12.41 6.74
N LEU A 40 3.22 12.68 7.53
CA LEU A 40 2.18 13.66 7.23
C LEU A 40 2.31 14.87 8.15
N GLN A 41 2.34 16.06 7.55
CA GLN A 41 2.23 17.34 8.25
C GLN A 41 0.90 17.98 7.86
N ASP A 42 0.01 18.19 8.82
CA ASP A 42 -1.31 18.80 8.61
C ASP A 42 -1.40 20.15 9.34
N GLY A 43 -1.34 21.24 8.57
CA GLY A 43 -1.24 22.59 9.12
C GLY A 43 -0.08 22.73 10.11
N CYS A 44 -0.38 23.23 11.31
CA CYS A 44 0.58 23.41 12.40
C CYS A 44 0.59 22.25 13.41
N ASN A 45 -0.11 21.14 13.15
CA ASN A 45 -0.16 20.00 14.06
C ASN A 45 1.19 19.30 14.16
N PRO A 46 1.46 18.51 15.21
CA PRO A 46 2.63 17.65 15.26
C PRO A 46 2.69 16.69 14.05
N PRO A 47 3.89 16.36 13.54
CA PRO A 47 4.05 15.45 12.42
C PRO A 47 3.57 14.03 12.80
N LEU A 48 2.87 13.39 11.86
CA LEU A 48 2.35 12.04 12.02
C LEU A 48 3.17 11.07 11.17
N TRP A 49 3.52 9.93 11.74
CA TRP A 49 4.18 8.80 11.08
C TRP A 49 3.42 7.51 11.40
N GLU A 50 3.81 6.41 10.75
CA GLU A 50 3.01 5.18 10.56
C GLU A 50 1.82 5.32 9.62
N THR A 51 1.86 4.58 8.51
CA THR A 51 0.80 4.59 7.49
C THR A 51 -0.59 4.32 8.09
N GLY A 52 -0.73 3.32 8.97
CA GLY A 52 -2.01 3.00 9.59
C GLY A 52 -2.56 4.13 10.48
N ALA A 53 -1.69 4.84 11.22
CA ALA A 53 -2.10 5.98 12.03
C ALA A 53 -2.51 7.17 11.15
N ILE A 54 -1.71 7.46 10.12
CA ILE A 54 -1.99 8.51 9.14
C ILE A 54 -3.35 8.27 8.44
N LEU A 55 -3.61 7.04 7.99
CA LEU A 55 -4.87 6.69 7.32
C LEU A 55 -6.08 6.89 8.24
N ARG A 56 -6.00 6.41 9.48
CA ARG A 56 -7.07 6.62 10.49
C ARG A 56 -7.26 8.11 10.79
N TYR A 57 -6.17 8.88 10.94
CA TYR A 57 -6.24 10.32 11.16
C TYR A 57 -6.98 11.03 10.02
N LEU A 58 -6.56 10.79 8.78
CA LEU A 58 -7.18 11.40 7.60
C LEU A 58 -8.67 11.04 7.50
N ALA A 59 -9.02 9.78 7.76
CA ALA A 59 -10.41 9.35 7.68
C ALA A 59 -11.28 9.98 8.77
N ASN A 60 -10.81 10.03 10.02
CA ASN A 60 -11.56 10.66 11.11
C ASN A 60 -11.70 12.17 10.91
N GLN A 61 -10.66 12.83 10.40
CA GLN A 61 -10.65 14.27 10.23
C GLN A 61 -11.47 14.73 9.00
N TYR A 62 -11.42 13.97 7.90
CA TYR A 62 -11.87 14.47 6.59
C TYR A 62 -12.92 13.62 5.88
N ALA A 63 -13.16 12.35 6.27
CA ALA A 63 -13.89 11.40 5.42
C ALA A 63 -15.34 11.05 5.84
N LYS A 64 -15.91 11.78 6.82
CA LYS A 64 -17.25 11.60 7.43
C LYS A 64 -18.08 10.41 6.89
N GLY A 65 -17.97 9.24 7.54
CA GLY A 65 -18.97 8.16 7.49
C GLY A 65 -18.77 7.00 6.52
N TYR A 66 -18.13 7.19 5.35
CA TYR A 66 -18.04 6.12 4.33
C TYR A 66 -16.71 5.34 4.36
N PHE A 67 -15.63 6.02 4.72
CA PHE A 67 -14.27 5.49 4.69
C PHE A 67 -13.86 4.78 5.97
N TRP A 68 -14.48 5.21 7.08
CA TRP A 68 -14.20 4.81 8.45
C TRP A 68 -15.47 4.97 9.28
N PRO A 69 -16.23 3.88 9.52
CA PRO A 69 -17.54 3.94 10.16
C PRO A 69 -17.50 4.51 11.60
N ASP A 70 -18.60 5.11 12.04
CA ASP A 70 -18.78 5.55 13.43
C ASP A 70 -19.15 4.41 14.38
N ASP A 71 -19.91 3.42 13.88
CA ASP A 71 -20.23 2.22 14.64
C ASP A 71 -18.94 1.46 15.00
N LEU A 72 -18.82 1.09 16.28
CA LEU A 72 -17.63 0.48 16.84
C LEU A 72 -17.30 -0.86 16.17
N LEU A 73 -18.30 -1.70 15.91
CA LEU A 73 -18.07 -3.03 15.36
C LEU A 73 -17.72 -2.94 13.86
N ALA A 74 -18.44 -2.10 13.10
CA ALA A 74 -18.13 -1.84 11.70
C ALA A 74 -16.72 -1.22 11.54
N ARG A 75 -16.35 -0.28 12.42
CA ARG A 75 -15.01 0.30 12.45
C ARG A 75 -13.94 -0.75 12.76
N THR A 76 -14.20 -1.62 13.73
CA THR A 76 -13.28 -2.70 14.11
C THR A 76 -13.07 -3.69 12.97
N GLU A 77 -14.11 -3.97 12.17
CA GLU A 77 -14.00 -4.82 10.98
C GLU A 77 -13.06 -4.20 9.94
N VAL A 78 -13.21 -2.90 9.64
CA VAL A 78 -12.28 -2.18 8.74
C VAL A 78 -10.87 -2.20 9.30
N ASP A 79 -10.70 -1.93 10.60
CA ASP A 79 -9.39 -1.90 11.24
C ASP A 79 -8.67 -3.25 11.20
N ARG A 80 -9.41 -4.34 11.44
CA ARG A 80 -8.90 -5.70 11.38
C ARG A 80 -8.32 -6.02 10.01
N TRP A 81 -9.04 -5.71 8.93
CA TRP A 81 -8.57 -5.94 7.57
C TRP A 81 -7.44 -5.00 7.17
N MET A 82 -7.43 -3.77 7.69
CA MET A 82 -6.35 -2.83 7.46
C MET A 82 -5.04 -3.35 8.09
N GLU A 83 -5.05 -3.73 9.37
CA GLU A 83 -3.86 -4.27 10.04
C GLU A 83 -3.44 -5.62 9.46
N TRP A 84 -4.40 -6.49 9.15
CA TRP A 84 -4.10 -7.75 8.45
C TRP A 84 -3.41 -7.49 7.12
N SER A 85 -3.87 -6.51 6.34
CA SER A 85 -3.27 -6.14 5.06
C SER A 85 -1.87 -5.53 5.23
N LYS A 86 -1.65 -4.70 6.25
CA LYS A 86 -0.31 -4.19 6.58
C LYS A 86 0.65 -5.36 6.83
N LEU A 87 0.28 -6.27 7.74
CA LEU A 87 1.18 -7.32 8.22
C LEU A 87 1.37 -8.47 7.23
N ASN A 88 0.29 -8.92 6.60
CA ASN A 88 0.27 -10.18 5.84
C ASN A 88 0.33 -9.99 4.33
N ILE A 89 0.09 -8.78 3.82
CA ILE A 89 0.09 -8.48 2.38
C ILE A 89 1.22 -7.49 2.06
N ALA A 90 1.21 -6.29 2.66
CA ALA A 90 2.18 -5.26 2.31
C ALA A 90 3.62 -5.63 2.71
N LEU A 91 3.83 -6.12 3.94
CA LEU A 91 5.17 -6.51 4.43
C LEU A 91 5.71 -7.78 3.78
N THR A 92 4.84 -8.75 3.47
CA THR A 92 5.23 -10.02 2.82
C THR A 92 5.50 -9.85 1.33
N PHE A 93 4.93 -8.82 0.69
CA PHE A 93 5.18 -8.49 -0.71
C PHE A 93 6.37 -7.56 -0.92
N THR A 94 6.40 -6.42 -0.24
CA THR A 94 7.22 -5.28 -0.67
C THR A 94 8.71 -5.57 -0.68
N ALA A 95 9.26 -6.01 0.46
CA ALA A 95 10.68 -6.34 0.55
C ALA A 95 10.99 -7.75 0.04
N PRO A 96 10.20 -8.80 0.37
CA PRO A 96 10.53 -10.17 -0.03
C PRO A 96 10.35 -10.46 -1.52
N ILE A 97 9.46 -9.74 -2.22
CA ILE A 97 9.15 -9.98 -3.64
C ILE A 97 9.51 -8.74 -4.46
N PHE A 98 8.79 -7.64 -4.25
CA PHE A 98 8.87 -6.49 -5.15
C PHE A 98 10.27 -5.87 -5.23
N TRP A 99 10.92 -5.61 -4.10
CA TRP A 99 12.28 -5.06 -4.13
C TRP A 99 13.30 -6.02 -4.73
N ARG A 100 13.15 -7.34 -4.53
CA ARG A 100 14.05 -8.31 -5.12
C ARG A 100 13.91 -8.33 -6.64
N VAL A 101 12.67 -8.36 -7.15
CA VAL A 101 12.40 -8.38 -8.59
C VAL A 101 12.71 -7.03 -9.25
N ALA A 102 12.28 -5.92 -8.66
CA ALA A 102 12.34 -4.61 -9.30
C ALA A 102 13.69 -3.89 -9.16
N ARG A 103 14.51 -4.21 -8.14
CA ARG A 103 15.76 -3.47 -7.85
C ARG A 103 17.03 -4.27 -8.10
N THR A 104 16.90 -5.55 -8.45
CA THR A 104 18.04 -6.46 -8.63
C THR A 104 18.09 -6.91 -10.08
N PRO A 105 19.25 -6.90 -10.74
CA PRO A 105 19.40 -7.51 -12.06
C PRO A 105 18.94 -8.97 -12.05
N GLU A 106 18.29 -9.42 -13.12
CA GLU A 106 17.65 -10.75 -13.21
C GLU A 106 18.65 -11.89 -12.94
N GLU A 107 19.88 -11.74 -13.44
CA GLU A 107 20.98 -12.68 -13.24
C GLU A 107 21.43 -12.83 -11.77
N LEU A 108 21.04 -11.89 -10.89
CA LEU A 108 21.34 -11.91 -9.46
C LEU A 108 20.12 -12.27 -8.60
N HIS A 109 19.00 -12.68 -9.20
CA HIS A 109 17.81 -13.05 -8.45
C HIS A 109 18.02 -14.33 -7.62
N ASP A 110 17.67 -14.26 -6.34
CA ASP A 110 17.44 -15.43 -5.49
C ASP A 110 16.10 -16.07 -5.89
N VAL A 111 16.12 -16.87 -6.96
CA VAL A 111 14.92 -17.45 -7.58
C VAL A 111 14.09 -18.25 -6.58
N GLU A 112 14.72 -19.11 -5.77
CA GLU A 112 14.00 -19.94 -4.82
C GLU A 112 13.44 -19.11 -3.66
N GLY A 113 14.19 -18.13 -3.14
CA GLY A 113 13.69 -17.25 -2.10
C GLY A 113 12.53 -16.36 -2.56
N ILE A 114 12.58 -15.84 -3.79
CA ILE A 114 11.47 -15.09 -4.39
C ILE A 114 10.25 -16.00 -4.57
N LYS A 115 10.42 -17.21 -5.07
CA LYS A 115 9.34 -18.18 -5.25
C LYS A 115 8.65 -18.52 -3.91
N LEU A 116 9.41 -18.82 -2.86
CA LEU A 116 8.86 -19.09 -1.52
C LEU A 116 8.11 -17.87 -0.96
N ALA A 117 8.64 -16.66 -1.18
CA ALA A 117 7.97 -15.43 -0.78
C ALA A 117 6.64 -15.23 -1.52
N ILE A 118 6.60 -15.49 -2.83
CA ILE A 118 5.37 -15.46 -3.65
C ILE A 118 4.36 -16.47 -3.13
N GLU A 119 4.76 -17.71 -2.88
CA GLU A 119 3.86 -18.74 -2.35
C GLU A 119 3.23 -18.32 -1.02
N GLN A 120 4.02 -17.75 -0.09
CA GLN A 120 3.52 -17.23 1.18
C GLN A 120 2.56 -16.04 0.99
N PHE A 121 2.90 -15.11 0.11
CA PHE A 121 2.05 -13.96 -0.21
C PHE A 121 0.71 -14.39 -0.82
N GLU A 122 0.74 -15.28 -1.81
CA GLU A 122 -0.46 -15.80 -2.47
C GLU A 122 -1.32 -16.64 -1.54
N ASN A 123 -0.72 -17.37 -0.59
CA ASN A 123 -1.48 -18.08 0.44
C ASN A 123 -2.28 -17.12 1.32
N ASN A 124 -1.75 -15.92 1.61
CA ASN A 124 -2.51 -14.87 2.28
C ASN A 124 -3.57 -14.25 1.35
N LEU A 125 -3.27 -14.05 0.06
CA LEU A 125 -4.28 -13.58 -0.90
C LEU A 125 -5.47 -14.53 -1.00
N MET A 126 -5.31 -15.84 -0.82
CA MET A 126 -6.44 -16.77 -0.80
C MET A 126 -7.46 -16.47 0.29
N ILE A 127 -7.05 -15.82 1.40
CA ILE A 127 -7.99 -15.40 2.45
C ILE A 127 -8.87 -14.27 1.92
N ALA A 128 -8.27 -13.27 1.26
CA ALA A 128 -8.99 -12.18 0.62
C ALA A 128 -9.82 -12.64 -0.59
N GLU A 129 -9.32 -13.59 -1.39
CA GLU A 129 -10.02 -14.21 -2.52
C GLU A 129 -11.38 -14.79 -2.09
N LYS A 130 -11.42 -15.51 -0.96
CA LYS A 130 -12.67 -16.07 -0.42
C LYS A 130 -13.68 -14.99 -0.02
N VAL A 131 -13.21 -13.86 0.50
CA VAL A 131 -14.06 -12.73 0.88
C VAL A 131 -14.62 -12.05 -0.37
N LEU A 132 -13.73 -11.73 -1.32
CA LEU A 132 -14.05 -11.04 -2.56
C LEU A 132 -14.87 -11.89 -3.54
N ALA A 133 -14.94 -13.20 -3.34
CA ALA A 133 -15.87 -14.08 -4.05
C ALA A 133 -17.34 -13.75 -3.79
N SER A 134 -17.65 -13.08 -2.68
CA SER A 134 -19.02 -12.74 -2.27
C SER A 134 -19.23 -11.28 -1.92
N ARG A 135 -18.17 -10.47 -1.95
CA ARG A 135 -18.20 -9.06 -1.55
C ARG A 135 -17.46 -8.18 -2.55
N GLU A 136 -17.90 -6.94 -2.63
CA GLU A 136 -17.27 -5.94 -3.48
C GLU A 136 -15.97 -5.39 -2.91
N TYR A 137 -15.92 -5.23 -1.59
CA TYR A 137 -14.80 -4.66 -0.83
C TYR A 137 -14.42 -5.57 0.33
N LEU A 138 -13.23 -5.37 0.86
CA LEU A 138 -12.62 -6.32 1.79
C LEU A 138 -13.33 -6.37 3.15
N ALA A 139 -13.74 -5.21 3.66
CA ALA A 139 -14.20 -5.09 5.04
C ALA A 139 -15.66 -4.64 5.20
N SER A 140 -16.24 -3.95 4.22
CA SER A 140 -17.58 -3.37 4.34
C SER A 140 -18.33 -3.38 3.00
N GLU A 141 -19.58 -2.92 2.99
CA GLU A 141 -20.36 -2.74 1.75
C GLU A 141 -19.80 -1.62 0.86
N HIS A 142 -18.97 -0.74 1.42
CA HIS A 142 -18.36 0.38 0.73
C HIS A 142 -16.83 0.32 0.78
N PHE A 143 -16.19 1.06 -0.12
CA PHE A 143 -14.75 1.23 -0.14
C PHE A 143 -14.26 1.92 1.15
N SER A 144 -13.24 1.35 1.78
CA SER A 144 -12.79 1.74 3.12
C SER A 144 -11.26 1.82 3.23
N LEU A 145 -10.74 2.20 4.41
CA LEU A 145 -9.28 2.16 4.66
C LEU A 145 -8.67 0.77 4.51
N ALA A 146 -9.45 -0.31 4.73
CA ALA A 146 -8.98 -1.67 4.48
C ALA A 146 -8.59 -1.86 3.00
N ASP A 147 -9.39 -1.33 2.08
CA ASP A 147 -9.18 -1.41 0.64
C ASP A 147 -7.97 -0.59 0.19
N ILE A 148 -7.69 0.55 0.85
CA ILE A 148 -6.47 1.31 0.59
C ILE A 148 -5.23 0.53 1.02
N GLN A 149 -5.25 0.01 2.24
CA GLN A 149 -4.11 -0.71 2.80
C GLN A 149 -3.85 -2.03 2.09
N PHE A 150 -4.90 -2.70 1.59
CA PHE A 150 -4.78 -3.92 0.78
C PHE A 150 -4.41 -3.61 -0.67
N GLY A 151 -5.20 -2.76 -1.33
CA GLY A 151 -5.16 -2.53 -2.76
C GLY A 151 -3.90 -1.85 -3.26
N HIS A 152 -3.19 -1.06 -2.44
CA HIS A 152 -2.00 -0.32 -2.90
C HIS A 152 -0.87 -1.23 -3.40
N VAL A 153 -0.88 -2.51 -2.99
CA VAL A 153 0.09 -3.52 -3.40
C VAL A 153 -0.23 -4.08 -4.79
N LEU A 154 -1.51 -4.11 -5.18
CA LEU A 154 -2.00 -4.91 -6.30
C LEU A 154 -1.46 -4.43 -7.65
N TYR A 155 -1.32 -3.13 -7.88
CA TYR A 155 -0.71 -2.62 -9.11
C TYR A 155 0.66 -3.28 -9.34
N ARG A 156 1.57 -3.17 -8.36
CA ARG A 156 2.91 -3.77 -8.47
C ARG A 156 2.84 -5.29 -8.55
N TYR A 157 1.95 -5.92 -7.79
CA TYR A 157 1.79 -7.38 -7.87
C TYR A 157 1.43 -7.82 -9.29
N TYR A 158 0.55 -7.12 -10.00
CA TYR A 158 0.15 -7.44 -11.38
C TYR A 158 1.08 -6.90 -12.46
N ASP A 159 1.96 -5.95 -12.14
CA ASP A 159 2.84 -5.30 -13.11
C ASP A 159 4.24 -5.93 -13.21
N ILE A 160 4.83 -6.42 -12.10
CA ILE A 160 6.19 -7.01 -12.13
C ILE A 160 6.26 -8.36 -12.87
N ASP A 161 7.42 -8.76 -13.38
CA ASP A 161 7.55 -10.05 -14.04
C ASP A 161 7.70 -11.21 -13.04
N ILE A 162 6.58 -11.83 -12.66
CA ILE A 162 6.53 -13.02 -11.80
C ILE A 162 5.47 -14.00 -12.30
N LYS A 163 5.69 -15.30 -12.04
CA LYS A 163 4.65 -16.31 -12.18
C LYS A 163 3.65 -16.18 -11.02
N ARG A 164 2.36 -16.11 -11.36
CA ARG A 164 1.26 -15.91 -10.40
C ARG A 164 0.28 -17.06 -10.40
N ARG A 165 -0.33 -17.31 -9.24
CA ARG A 165 -1.54 -18.13 -9.10
C ARG A 165 -2.75 -17.40 -9.67
N GLN A 166 -3.66 -18.15 -10.28
CA GLN A 166 -4.95 -17.62 -10.72
C GLN A 166 -5.84 -17.36 -9.50
N LEU A 167 -6.18 -16.09 -9.30
CA LEU A 167 -7.05 -15.60 -8.22
C LEU A 167 -8.07 -14.64 -8.86
N PRO A 168 -9.13 -15.18 -9.51
CA PRO A 168 -10.02 -14.39 -10.35
C PRO A 168 -10.77 -13.29 -9.58
N TYR A 169 -11.08 -13.47 -8.30
CA TYR A 169 -11.79 -12.43 -7.52
C TYR A 169 -10.85 -11.30 -7.09
N ILE A 170 -9.59 -11.61 -6.78
CA ILE A 170 -8.53 -10.60 -6.56
C ILE A 170 -8.23 -9.84 -7.85
N GLU A 171 -8.20 -10.52 -9.00
CA GLU A 171 -8.00 -9.87 -10.30
C GLU A 171 -9.16 -8.95 -10.65
N ALA A 172 -10.40 -9.41 -10.50
CA ALA A 172 -11.59 -8.58 -10.70
C ALA A 172 -11.63 -7.38 -9.73
N TYR A 173 -11.19 -7.57 -8.48
CA TYR A 173 -11.05 -6.49 -7.51
C TYR A 173 -9.98 -5.48 -7.93
N TYR A 174 -8.80 -5.93 -8.38
CA TYR A 174 -7.75 -5.06 -8.90
C TYR A 174 -8.23 -4.25 -10.11
N ILE A 175 -8.88 -4.89 -11.08
CA ILE A 175 -9.47 -4.20 -12.25
C ILE A 175 -10.47 -3.14 -11.82
N ARG A 176 -11.27 -3.40 -10.78
CA ARG A 176 -12.19 -2.41 -10.22
C ARG A 176 -11.46 -1.20 -9.63
N LEU A 177 -10.33 -1.41 -8.95
CA LEU A 177 -9.52 -0.31 -8.43
C LEU A 177 -8.95 0.58 -9.54
N LEU A 178 -8.68 0.04 -10.73
CA LEU A 178 -8.27 0.83 -11.91
C LEU A 178 -9.35 1.81 -12.40
N ASN A 179 -10.61 1.65 -11.98
CA ASN A 179 -11.67 2.62 -12.27
C ASN A 179 -11.67 3.81 -11.29
N ARG A 180 -10.80 3.81 -10.27
CA ARG A 180 -10.71 4.90 -9.28
C ARG A 180 -9.64 5.92 -9.69
N PRO A 181 -9.99 7.18 -10.00
CA PRO A 181 -9.01 8.18 -10.45
C PRO A 181 -7.84 8.38 -9.48
N ALA A 182 -8.12 8.38 -8.17
CA ALA A 182 -7.09 8.53 -7.14
C ALA A 182 -6.14 7.32 -7.06
N TYR A 183 -6.63 6.11 -7.32
CA TYR A 183 -5.78 4.91 -7.39
C TYR A 183 -4.83 5.01 -8.59
N CYS A 184 -5.35 5.34 -9.77
CA CYS A 184 -4.54 5.51 -10.97
C CYS A 184 -3.49 6.60 -10.79
N LYS A 185 -3.86 7.75 -10.20
CA LYS A 185 -2.94 8.87 -9.98
C LYS A 185 -1.84 8.58 -8.95
N HIS A 186 -2.12 7.76 -7.94
CA HIS A 186 -1.24 7.64 -6.76
C HIS A 186 -0.66 6.26 -6.50
N VAL A 187 -1.17 5.22 -7.16
CA VAL A 187 -0.72 3.84 -7.02
C VAL A 187 -0.19 3.30 -8.35
N VAL A 188 -0.89 3.56 -9.46
CA VAL A 188 -0.47 3.18 -10.83
C VAL A 188 0.58 4.17 -11.34
N ILE A 189 1.72 4.18 -10.66
CA ILE A 189 2.86 5.06 -10.96
C ILE A 189 4.06 4.21 -11.35
N SER A 190 4.82 4.70 -12.34
CA SER A 190 6.07 4.05 -12.74
C SER A 190 7.01 3.88 -11.53
N TYR A 191 7.71 2.76 -11.52
CA TYR A 191 8.77 2.44 -10.57
C TYR A 191 10.11 2.20 -11.28
N GLU A 192 10.27 2.66 -12.53
CA GLU A 192 11.52 2.60 -13.30
C GLU A 192 12.70 3.22 -12.55
N GLU A 193 12.46 4.26 -11.74
CA GLU A 193 13.50 4.88 -10.91
C GLU A 193 14.10 3.92 -9.86
N LEU A 194 13.41 2.81 -9.57
CA LEU A 194 13.91 1.77 -8.67
C LEU A 194 14.73 0.69 -9.39
N GLN A 195 14.68 0.63 -10.72
CA GLN A 195 15.39 -0.39 -11.49
C GLN A 195 16.90 -0.20 -11.39
N PRO A 196 17.67 -1.31 -11.37
CA PRO A 196 19.12 -1.22 -11.39
C PRO A 196 19.57 -0.47 -12.64
N LYS A 197 20.45 0.52 -12.47
CA LYS A 197 21.04 1.22 -13.61
C LYS A 197 21.82 0.20 -14.43
N LYS A 198 21.52 0.09 -15.73
CA LYS A 198 22.36 -0.65 -16.67
C LYS A 198 23.77 -0.08 -16.59
N LEU A 199 24.74 -0.90 -16.18
CA LEU A 199 26.15 -0.56 -16.30
C LEU A 199 26.43 -0.43 -17.80
N ILE A 200 26.76 0.79 -18.24
CA ILE A 200 27.23 1.08 -19.61
C ILE A 200 28.71 0.74 -19.67
#